data_AF-A0A924KHT2-F1
#
_entry.id   AF-A0A924KHT2-F1
#
_cell.length_a   1.000
_cell.length_b   1.000
_cell.length_c   1.000
_cell.angle_alpha   90.00
_cell.angle_beta   90.00
_cell.angle_gamma   90.00
#
_symmetry.space_group_name_H-M   'P 1'
#
loop_
_entity.id
_entity.type
_entity.pdbx_description
1 polymer ?
#
loop_
_entity_poly.entity_id
_entity_poly.type
_entity_poly.pdbx_seq_one_letter_code
_entity_poly.pdbx_strand_id
1 'polypeptide(L)'
;MSKVTGLANFTKRGQQSAPLDPSQAVATAAVPATTATAQPHSRARAQKSVVAMSFRISRPDWERLHQLAITEGVSINTLTLRGLSKLFEERGLPGMVIN
;
A
#
# COMPACT_ATOMS: atom_id res chain seq x y z
N MET A 1 -31.13 30.98 18.57
CA MET A 1 -29.72 30.53 18.58
C MET A 1 -29.44 29.82 17.26
N SER A 2 -28.75 30.49 16.34
CA SER A 2 -28.40 29.92 15.03
C SER A 2 -26.96 30.31 14.72
N LYS A 3 -26.03 29.36 14.83
CA LYS A 3 -24.61 29.59 14.54
C LYS A 3 -24.41 29.43 13.04
N VAL A 4 -24.33 30.55 12.32
CA VAL A 4 -23.91 30.60 10.92
C VAL A 4 -22.39 30.49 10.88
N THR A 5 -21.89 29.35 10.46
CA THR A 5 -20.46 29.08 10.24
C THR A 5 -20.03 29.77 8.96
N GLY A 6 -19.38 30.92 9.07
CA GLY A 6 -18.89 31.72 7.94
C GLY A 6 -17.38 31.92 7.99
N LEU A 7 -16.60 30.84 8.02
CA LEU A 7 -15.14 30.91 7.85
C LEU A 7 -14.79 30.81 6.37
N ALA A 8 -14.98 31.91 5.66
CA ALA A 8 -14.40 32.14 4.34
C ALA A 8 -13.57 33.43 4.39
N ASN A 9 -12.33 33.33 4.87
CA ASN A 9 -11.33 34.38 4.72
C ASN A 9 -10.33 33.98 3.63
N PHE A 10 -10.75 34.10 2.36
CA PHE A 10 -9.81 34.14 1.24
C PHE A 10 -9.30 35.57 1.12
N THR A 11 -8.17 35.87 1.74
CA THR A 11 -7.44 37.13 1.51
C THR A 11 -6.85 37.11 0.10
N LYS A 12 -7.65 37.57 -0.86
CA LYS A 12 -7.16 38.03 -2.17
C LYS A 12 -6.49 39.39 -1.97
N ARG A 13 -5.15 39.44 -1.95
CA ARG A 13 -4.39 40.67 -2.23
C ARG A 13 -2.98 40.33 -2.71
N GLY A 14 -2.69 40.77 -3.94
CA GLY A 14 -1.37 40.71 -4.54
C GLY A 14 -1.38 41.08 -6.03
N GLN A 15 -2.10 42.13 -6.40
CA GLN A 15 -1.91 42.81 -7.69
C GLN A 15 -0.56 43.53 -7.65
N GLN A 16 0.37 43.04 -8.48
CA GLN A 16 1.18 43.82 -9.42
C GLN A 16 1.45 45.30 -9.07
N SER A 17 2.72 45.59 -8.79
CA SER A 17 3.36 46.86 -9.12
C SER A 17 4.87 46.69 -9.26
N ALA A 18 5.36 46.89 -10.48
CA ALA A 18 6.73 47.31 -10.81
C ALA A 18 6.58 48.71 -11.45
N PRO A 19 7.58 49.63 -11.46
CA PRO A 19 9.00 49.33 -11.69
C PRO A 19 10.05 50.19 -10.92
N LEU A 20 11.31 49.72 -10.86
CA LEU A 20 12.60 50.42 -11.15
C LEU A 20 13.81 49.73 -10.46
N ASP A 21 14.77 49.33 -11.30
CA ASP A 21 16.08 48.62 -11.18
C ASP A 21 17.14 49.21 -10.20
N PRO A 22 18.36 48.61 -9.98
CA PRO A 22 18.93 47.36 -10.52
C PRO A 22 19.65 46.44 -9.52
N SER A 23 19.47 45.12 -9.65
CA SER A 23 20.54 44.15 -9.32
C SER A 23 20.27 42.85 -10.09
N GLN A 24 20.94 42.72 -11.24
CA GLN A 24 20.96 41.56 -12.13
C GLN A 24 21.34 40.30 -11.34
N ALA A 25 20.53 39.24 -11.31
CA ALA A 25 20.29 38.27 -12.38
C ALA A 25 21.51 37.36 -12.68
N VAL A 26 21.52 36.17 -12.06
CA VAL A 26 21.98 34.89 -12.63
C VAL A 26 21.05 33.80 -12.09
N ALA A 27 20.02 33.42 -12.85
CA ALA A 27 20.01 32.32 -13.82
C ALA A 27 19.55 30.98 -13.20
N THR A 28 18.28 30.68 -13.46
CA THR A 28 17.79 29.39 -14.01
C THR A 28 18.15 28.10 -13.27
N ALA A 29 17.16 27.57 -12.55
CA ALA A 29 16.81 26.16 -12.65
C ALA A 29 15.30 26.00 -12.41
N ALA A 30 14.53 26.19 -13.48
CA ALA A 30 13.16 25.72 -13.54
C ALA A 30 13.20 24.20 -13.31
N VAL A 31 12.71 23.75 -12.17
CA VAL A 31 12.41 22.33 -11.97
C VAL A 31 11.27 22.03 -12.93
N PRO A 32 11.45 21.19 -13.97
CA PRO A 32 10.33 20.80 -14.79
C PRO A 32 9.36 20.06 -13.87
N ALA A 33 8.13 20.58 -13.78
CA ALA A 33 7.01 19.82 -13.26
C ALA A 33 6.88 18.58 -14.16
N THR A 34 7.50 17.48 -13.74
CA THR A 34 7.29 16.17 -14.34
C THR A 34 5.81 15.90 -14.19
N THR A 35 5.08 16.11 -15.28
CA THR A 35 3.79 15.49 -15.53
C THR A 35 4.02 14.00 -15.46
N ALA A 36 3.93 13.44 -14.24
CA ALA A 36 3.85 12.01 -14.03
C ALA A 36 2.59 11.57 -14.77
N THR A 37 2.78 11.18 -16.03
CA THR A 37 1.78 10.50 -16.82
C THR A 37 1.41 9.29 -15.98
N ALA A 38 0.22 9.32 -15.39
CA ALA A 38 -0.32 8.17 -14.67
C ALA A 38 -0.38 7.04 -15.69
N GLN A 39 0.67 6.22 -15.74
CA GLN A 39 0.61 4.99 -16.51
C GLN A 39 -0.59 4.24 -15.94
N PRO A 40 -1.53 3.80 -16.79
CA PRO A 40 -2.51 2.84 -16.33
C PRO A 40 -1.71 1.62 -15.90
N HIS A 41 -1.53 1.44 -14.60
CA HIS A 41 -1.14 0.15 -14.05
C HIS A 41 -2.26 -0.80 -14.44
N SER A 42 -2.12 -1.42 -15.61
CA SER A 42 -2.97 -2.52 -16.01
C SER A 42 -2.83 -3.53 -14.87
N ARG A 43 -3.93 -3.76 -14.15
CA ARG A 43 -3.95 -4.78 -13.11
C ARG A 43 -3.73 -6.10 -13.83
N ALA A 44 -2.51 -6.61 -13.78
CA ALA A 44 -2.15 -7.93 -14.27
C ALA A 44 -2.83 -8.96 -13.35
N ARG A 45 -4.12 -9.18 -13.56
CA ARG A 45 -4.89 -10.19 -12.86
C ARG A 45 -4.52 -11.53 -13.50
N ALA A 46 -3.93 -12.41 -12.68
CA ALA A 46 -3.66 -13.82 -12.95
C ALA A 46 -2.70 -14.12 -14.13
N GLN A 47 -1.40 -14.15 -13.84
CA GLN A 47 -0.35 -14.72 -14.72
C GLN A 47 0.51 -15.79 -14.00
N LYS A 48 0.07 -16.28 -12.83
CA LYS A 48 0.82 -17.27 -12.05
C LYS A 48 -0.11 -18.40 -11.64
N SER A 49 0.38 -19.63 -11.64
CA SER A 49 -0.30 -20.86 -11.18
C SER A 49 -0.59 -20.89 -9.67
N VAL A 50 -0.57 -19.73 -9.02
CA VAL A 50 -0.69 -19.56 -7.58
C VAL A 50 -1.95 -18.74 -7.30
N VAL A 51 -2.80 -19.27 -6.42
CA VAL A 51 -4.02 -18.60 -5.97
C VAL A 51 -3.74 -17.86 -4.66
N ALA A 52 -4.05 -16.57 -4.60
CA ALA A 52 -4.02 -15.82 -3.35
C ALA A 52 -5.27 -16.15 -2.52
N MET A 53 -5.06 -16.56 -1.26
CA MET A 53 -6.12 -16.88 -0.32
C MET A 53 -6.04 -15.98 0.91
N SER A 54 -7.22 -15.57 1.41
CA SER A 54 -7.35 -14.77 2.63
C SER A 54 -8.24 -15.50 3.63
N PHE A 55 -7.76 -15.62 4.86
CA PHE A 55 -8.50 -16.25 5.96
C PHE A 55 -8.90 -15.21 6.99
N ARG A 56 -10.10 -15.37 7.56
CA ARG A 56 -10.53 -14.59 8.72
C ARG A 56 -10.39 -15.46 9.96
N ILE A 57 -9.54 -15.02 10.87
CA ILE A 57 -9.29 -15.68 12.15
C ILE A 57 -9.38 -14.64 13.27
N SER A 58 -9.57 -15.11 14.50
CA SER A 58 -9.58 -14.23 15.66
C SER A 58 -8.20 -13.57 15.83
N ARG A 59 -8.16 -12.40 16.48
CA ARG A 59 -6.90 -11.75 16.84
C ARG A 59 -5.96 -12.65 17.69
N PRO A 60 -6.43 -13.35 18.75
CA PRO A 60 -5.55 -14.21 19.53
C PRO A 60 -5.00 -15.39 18.73
N ASP A 61 -5.79 -15.98 17.83
CA ASP A 61 -5.30 -17.10 17.00
C ASP A 61 -4.28 -16.62 15.96
N TRP A 62 -4.48 -15.44 15.40
CA TRP A 62 -3.50 -14.82 14.51
C TRP A 62 -2.16 -14.60 15.21
N GLU A 63 -2.17 -14.13 16.45
CA GLU A 63 -0.95 -13.87 17.20
C GLU A 63 -0.21 -15.17 17.53
N ARG A 64 -0.93 -16.23 17.93
CA ARG A 64 -0.34 -17.56 18.14
C ARG A 64 0.30 -18.11 16.86
N LEU A 65 -0.39 -18.00 15.73
CA LEU A 65 0.14 -18.44 14.43
C LEU A 65 1.38 -17.63 14.03
N HIS A 66 1.36 -16.32 14.25
CA HIS A 66 2.48 -15.44 13.95
C HIS A 66 3.70 -15.74 14.84
N GLN A 67 3.50 -15.96 16.13
CA GLN A 67 4.57 -16.36 17.05
C GLN A 67 5.17 -17.70 16.65
N LEU A 68 4.33 -18.70 16.30
CA LEU A 68 4.81 -19.99 15.82
C LEU A 68 5.68 -19.85 14.56
N ALA A 69 5.22 -19.03 13.60
CA ALA A 69 5.97 -18.73 12.38
C ALA A 69 7.35 -18.12 12.68
N ILE A 70 7.42 -17.18 13.62
CA ILE A 70 8.68 -16.57 14.06
C ILE A 70 9.59 -17.63 14.70
N THR A 71 9.06 -18.44 15.61
CA THR A 71 9.88 -19.45 16.33
C THR A 71 10.45 -20.52 15.41
N GLU A 72 9.71 -20.91 14.37
CA GLU A 72 10.17 -21.88 13.38
C GLU A 72 10.99 -21.24 12.24
N GLY A 73 11.05 -19.90 12.17
CA GLY A 73 11.74 -19.18 11.10
C GLY A 73 11.11 -19.39 9.72
N VAL A 74 9.81 -19.68 9.65
CA VAL A 74 9.08 -19.93 8.39
C VAL A 74 7.96 -18.91 8.19
N SER A 75 7.48 -18.79 6.94
CA SER A 75 6.33 -17.93 6.66
C SER A 75 5.02 -18.52 7.18
N ILE A 76 4.04 -17.67 7.53
CA ILE A 76 2.68 -18.10 7.88
C ILE A 76 2.05 -18.93 6.74
N ASN A 77 2.34 -18.59 5.49
CA ASN A 77 1.85 -19.36 4.33
C ASN A 77 2.40 -20.79 4.35
N THR A 78 3.69 -20.96 4.64
CA THR A 78 4.34 -22.27 4.77
C THR A 78 3.70 -23.11 5.88
N LEU A 79 3.46 -22.52 7.07
CA LEU A 79 2.77 -23.22 8.15
C LEU A 79 1.36 -23.65 7.76
N THR A 80 0.64 -22.76 7.08
CA THR A 80 -0.73 -23.05 6.63
C THR A 80 -0.74 -24.21 5.64
N LEU A 81 0.16 -24.20 4.65
CA LEU A 81 0.29 -25.28 3.68
C LEU A 81 0.72 -26.60 4.32
N ARG A 82 1.64 -26.57 5.30
CA ARG A 82 2.02 -27.77 6.07
C ARG A 82 0.84 -28.34 6.85
N GLY A 83 0.10 -27.49 7.56
CA GLY A 83 -1.08 -27.90 8.32
C GLY A 83 -2.17 -28.50 7.43
N LEU A 84 -2.43 -27.88 6.28
CA LEU A 84 -3.39 -28.42 5.31
C LEU A 84 -2.90 -29.70 4.64
N SER A 85 -1.60 -29.82 4.32
CA SER A 85 -1.01 -31.07 3.77
C SER A 85 -1.18 -32.22 4.73
N LYS A 86 -0.87 -31.99 6.02
CA LYS A 86 -1.05 -32.99 7.07
C LYS A 86 -2.52 -33.42 7.18
N LEU A 87 -3.45 -32.46 7.13
CA LEU A 87 -4.88 -32.76 7.15
C LEU A 87 -5.31 -33.59 5.92
N PHE A 88 -4.73 -33.37 4.75
CA PHE A 88 -5.00 -34.20 3.56
C PHE A 88 -4.53 -35.64 3.78
N GLU A 89 -3.29 -35.82 4.25
CA GLU A 89 -2.70 -37.12 4.53
C GLU A 89 -3.51 -37.89 5.58
N GLU A 90 -3.94 -37.22 6.66
CA GLU A 90 -4.82 -37.79 7.69
C GLU A 90 -6.17 -38.27 7.14
N ARG A 91 -6.61 -37.74 5.99
CA ARG A 91 -7.84 -38.15 5.31
C ARG A 91 -7.60 -39.14 4.17
N GLY A 92 -6.37 -39.64 4.02
CA GLY A 92 -5.98 -40.55 2.94
C GLY A 92 -5.84 -39.87 1.57
N LEU A 93 -5.78 -38.54 1.54
CA LEU A 93 -5.53 -37.77 0.32
C LEU A 93 -4.02 -37.50 0.16
N PRO A 94 -3.54 -37.27 -1.07
CA PRO A 94 -2.17 -36.83 -1.28
C PRO A 94 -1.88 -35.50 -0.58
N GLY A 95 -0.72 -35.40 0.06
CA GLY A 95 -0.23 -34.15 0.64
C GLY A 95 -0.07 -33.04 -0.41
N MET A 96 -0.08 -31.79 0.06
CA MET A 96 0.08 -30.63 -0.82
C MET A 96 1.55 -30.30 -1.06
N VAL A 97 1.88 -29.98 -2.31
CA VAL A 97 3.23 -29.54 -2.69
C VAL A 97 3.44 -28.10 -2.24
N ILE A 98 4.46 -27.90 -1.41
CA ILE A 98 4.89 -26.59 -0.91
C ILE A 98 6.09 -26.16 -1.74
N ASN A 99 5.88 -25.23 -2.69
CA ASN A 99 6.94 -24.63 -3.51
C ASN A 99 7.48 -23.34 -2.90
#